data_AF-A0A1B3WM55-F1
#
_entry.id   AF-A0A1B3WM55-F1
#
_cell.length_a   1.000
_cell.length_b   1.000
_cell.length_c   1.000
_cell.angle_alpha   90.00
_cell.angle_beta   90.00
_cell.angle_gamma   90.00
#
_symmetry.space_group_name_H-M   'P 1'
#
loop_
_entity.id
_entity.type
_entity.pdbx_description
1 polymer ?
#
loop_
_entity_poly.entity_id
_entity_poly.type
_entity_poly.pdbx_seq_one_letter_code
_entity_poly.pdbx_strand_id
1 'polypeptide(L)'
;MERLSILRDSIRQAETVLDLDGVTVERAAFGLFFSGVKLSTGHGGLCFTPVKEMPEAVCCPSSARAMPLSGRLRGRPARACLEDIFCDNILRRTLGIAALNALSMAVWEKSPPRDYEILTGADAFDELDVTRYRKTVVVGALAPMLKKLIAAGADFHVMEQDPRTLKEREMPYYLPPERAAECVPDADLLVITGVTILNDTLPGLLELAKPGAEILVTGPTASMLPDAFFARGVTMLGGIQVTKPDALLDIISEGGSGYHFFGKSAERTVIRRKAVL
;
A
#
# COMPACT_ATOMS: atom_id res chain seq x y z
N MET A 1 -19.18 -5.15 -3.25
CA MET A 1 -17.91 -5.66 -3.80
C MET A 1 -17.40 -6.75 -2.88
N GLU A 2 -16.89 -7.86 -3.43
CA GLU A 2 -16.42 -8.97 -2.59
C GLU A 2 -15.17 -8.56 -1.80
N ARG A 3 -15.12 -9.01 -0.53
CA ARG A 3 -14.01 -8.81 0.41
C ARG A 3 -12.67 -9.25 -0.22
N LEU A 4 -11.60 -8.47 -0.06
CA LEU A 4 -10.26 -8.76 -0.61
C LEU A 4 -10.22 -9.01 -2.14
N SER A 5 -11.23 -8.60 -2.90
CA SER A 5 -11.30 -8.90 -4.35
C SER A 5 -10.15 -8.28 -5.16
N ILE A 6 -9.66 -7.09 -4.79
CA ILE A 6 -8.49 -6.47 -5.41
C ILE A 6 -7.27 -7.39 -5.30
N LEU A 7 -7.02 -7.96 -4.12
CA LEU A 7 -5.87 -8.84 -3.89
C LEU A 7 -6.02 -10.16 -4.66
N ARG A 8 -7.24 -10.73 -4.74
CA ARG A 8 -7.50 -11.93 -5.56
C ARG A 8 -7.21 -11.68 -7.03
N ASP A 9 -7.68 -10.57 -7.57
CA ASP A 9 -7.50 -10.22 -8.99
C ASP A 9 -6.02 -9.94 -9.29
N SER A 10 -5.32 -9.22 -8.41
CA SER A 10 -3.88 -8.96 -8.56
C SER A 10 -3.05 -10.26 -8.50
N ILE A 11 -3.40 -11.21 -7.63
CA ILE A 11 -2.75 -12.54 -7.60
C ILE A 11 -2.97 -13.27 -8.91
N ARG A 12 -4.22 -13.38 -9.37
CA ARG A 12 -4.56 -14.06 -10.63
C ARG A 12 -3.78 -13.45 -11.80
N GLN A 13 -3.70 -12.13 -11.85
CA GLN A 13 -2.94 -11.45 -12.90
C GLN A 13 -1.45 -11.80 -12.84
N ALA A 14 -0.84 -11.82 -11.65
CA ALA A 14 0.55 -12.23 -11.52
C ALA A 14 0.78 -13.69 -11.98
N GLU A 15 -0.15 -14.59 -11.67
CA GLU A 15 -0.11 -16.01 -12.09
C GLU A 15 -0.26 -16.20 -13.60
N THR A 16 -0.81 -15.23 -14.35
CA THR A 16 -0.86 -15.32 -15.82
C THR A 16 0.50 -15.12 -16.49
N VAL A 17 1.45 -14.49 -15.79
CA VAL A 17 2.78 -14.13 -16.31
C VAL A 17 3.89 -14.92 -15.64
N LEU A 18 3.73 -15.22 -14.35
CA LEU A 18 4.71 -15.92 -13.53
C LEU A 18 4.26 -17.33 -13.24
N ASP A 19 5.13 -18.28 -13.54
CA ASP A 19 5.12 -19.55 -12.83
C ASP A 19 5.64 -19.31 -11.41
N LEU A 20 4.76 -19.50 -10.42
CA LEU A 20 5.09 -19.33 -9.01
C LEU A 20 5.76 -20.58 -8.42
N ASP A 21 5.78 -21.69 -9.16
CA ASP A 21 6.39 -22.93 -8.71
C ASP A 21 7.91 -22.73 -8.62
N GLY A 22 8.48 -23.08 -7.45
CA GLY A 22 9.89 -22.84 -7.16
C GLY A 22 10.24 -21.42 -6.69
N VAL A 23 9.34 -20.44 -6.81
CA VAL A 23 9.56 -19.12 -6.20
C VAL A 23 9.38 -19.21 -4.69
N THR A 24 10.45 -18.92 -3.96
CA THR A 24 10.48 -18.91 -2.50
C THR A 24 10.88 -17.56 -1.93
N VAL A 25 10.57 -17.34 -0.66
CA VAL A 25 11.08 -16.23 0.14
C VAL A 25 12.57 -16.48 0.44
N GLU A 26 13.44 -15.61 -0.03
CA GLU A 26 14.88 -15.66 0.26
C GLU A 26 15.19 -15.01 1.61
N ARG A 27 14.60 -13.83 1.86
CA ARG A 27 14.70 -13.09 3.12
C ARG A 27 13.40 -12.38 3.42
N ALA A 28 13.11 -12.18 4.70
CA ALA A 28 11.99 -11.36 5.16
C ALA A 28 12.37 -10.65 6.46
N ALA A 29 11.88 -9.43 6.64
CA ALA A 29 12.08 -8.64 7.85
C ALA A 29 10.77 -7.95 8.25
N PHE A 30 10.50 -7.88 9.54
CA PHE A 30 9.37 -7.16 10.14
C PHE A 30 9.95 -6.05 11.00
N GLY A 31 9.89 -4.81 10.52
CA GLY A 31 10.30 -3.62 11.26
C GLY A 31 9.12 -2.89 11.87
N LEU A 32 9.39 -1.75 12.51
CA LEU A 32 8.39 -0.96 13.23
C LEU A 32 7.35 -0.31 12.32
N PHE A 33 7.75 0.11 11.11
CA PHE A 33 6.86 0.77 10.15
C PHE A 33 6.59 -0.05 8.90
N PHE A 34 7.55 -0.89 8.51
CA PHE A 34 7.49 -1.66 7.28
C PHE A 34 7.94 -3.09 7.51
N SER A 35 7.27 -4.00 6.84
CA SER A 35 7.72 -5.37 6.61
C SER A 35 8.12 -5.50 5.17
N GLY A 36 9.20 -6.24 4.93
CA GLY A 36 9.73 -6.46 3.59
C GLY A 36 10.05 -7.91 3.34
N VAL A 37 10.05 -8.27 2.07
CA VAL A 37 10.53 -9.56 1.59
C VAL A 37 11.49 -9.36 0.43
N LYS A 38 12.42 -10.30 0.27
CA LYS A 38 13.16 -10.57 -0.95
C LYS A 38 12.77 -11.98 -1.40
N LEU A 39 12.31 -12.11 -2.63
CA LEU A 39 12.04 -13.41 -3.24
C LEU A 39 13.31 -13.95 -3.91
N SER A 40 13.35 -15.27 -4.11
CA SER A 40 14.40 -15.99 -4.86
C SER A 40 14.59 -15.50 -6.29
N THR A 41 13.64 -14.75 -6.85
CA THR A 41 13.78 -14.03 -8.13
C THR A 41 14.65 -12.77 -8.01
N GLY A 42 15.21 -12.46 -6.84
CA GLY A 42 15.97 -11.25 -6.55
C GLY A 42 15.11 -10.02 -6.26
N HIS A 43 13.80 -10.09 -6.46
CA HIS A 43 12.88 -8.96 -6.32
C HIS A 43 12.45 -8.73 -4.87
N GLY A 44 12.33 -7.45 -4.50
CA GLY A 44 11.89 -7.04 -3.17
C GLY A 44 10.50 -6.41 -3.17
N GLY A 45 9.79 -6.50 -2.04
CA GLY A 45 8.48 -5.90 -1.86
C GLY A 45 8.23 -5.50 -0.42
N LEU A 46 7.36 -4.52 -0.23
CA LEU A 46 7.07 -3.89 1.06
C LEU A 46 5.59 -3.95 1.40
N CYS A 47 5.29 -3.96 2.69
CA CYS A 47 3.98 -3.68 3.23
C CYS A 47 4.17 -2.87 4.52
N PHE A 48 3.22 -1.99 4.84
CA PHE A 48 3.19 -1.36 6.16
C PHE A 48 3.07 -2.42 7.28
N THR A 49 3.78 -2.22 8.39
CA THR A 49 3.64 -3.06 9.59
C THR A 49 2.52 -2.53 10.47
N PRO A 50 1.43 -3.29 10.69
CA PRO A 50 0.25 -2.82 11.42
C PRO A 50 0.44 -2.99 12.94
N VAL A 51 1.44 -2.33 13.53
CA VAL A 51 1.78 -2.49 14.97
C VAL A 51 0.59 -2.18 15.89
N LYS A 52 -0.27 -1.24 15.49
CA LYS A 52 -1.47 -0.86 16.25
C LYS A 52 -2.57 -1.92 16.25
N GLU A 53 -2.58 -2.81 15.26
CA GLU A 53 -3.54 -3.92 15.15
C GLU A 53 -3.05 -5.16 15.92
N MET A 54 -1.93 -5.04 16.64
CA MET A 54 -1.32 -6.12 17.42
C MET A 54 -1.22 -5.78 18.92
N PRO A 55 -2.31 -5.37 19.59
CA PRO A 55 -2.25 -4.96 20.99
C PRO A 55 -1.77 -6.09 21.93
N GLU A 56 -1.89 -7.34 21.52
CA GLU A 56 -1.50 -8.49 22.34
C GLU A 56 -0.01 -8.83 22.28
N ALA A 57 0.80 -8.29 21.35
CA ALA A 57 2.22 -8.64 21.16
C ALA A 57 3.16 -8.02 22.23
N VAL A 58 2.85 -8.26 23.50
CA VAL A 58 3.49 -7.65 24.68
C VAL A 58 4.45 -8.63 25.39
N CYS A 59 4.22 -9.94 25.28
CA CYS A 59 5.04 -10.97 25.92
C CYS A 59 5.43 -12.09 24.94
N CYS A 60 6.53 -12.82 25.21
CA CYS A 60 7.08 -13.82 24.28
C CYS A 60 6.03 -14.81 23.71
N PRO A 61 5.07 -15.34 24.51
CA PRO A 61 4.03 -16.21 23.98
C PRO A 61 3.07 -15.55 23.00
N SER A 62 2.68 -14.29 23.24
CA SER A 62 1.74 -13.59 22.36
C SER A 62 2.41 -13.07 21.10
N SER A 63 3.67 -12.64 21.17
CA SER A 63 4.49 -12.34 19.98
C SER A 63 4.70 -13.57 19.10
N ALA A 64 4.93 -14.75 19.70
CA ALA A 64 5.03 -16.00 18.97
C ALA A 64 3.70 -16.41 18.29
N ARG A 65 2.56 -16.12 18.93
CA ARG A 65 1.23 -16.30 18.30
C ARG A 65 0.98 -15.30 17.17
N ALA A 66 1.47 -14.07 17.33
CA ALA A 66 1.31 -13.03 16.33
C ALA A 66 2.09 -13.37 15.04
N MET A 67 3.30 -13.92 15.16
CA MET A 67 4.07 -14.42 14.01
C MET A 67 4.58 -15.86 14.21
N PRO A 68 3.72 -16.87 13.99
CA PRO A 68 4.06 -18.28 14.25
C PRO A 68 5.12 -18.82 13.27
N LEU A 69 5.38 -18.12 12.16
CA LEU A 69 6.33 -18.51 11.14
C LEU A 69 7.76 -17.98 11.39
N SER A 70 8.00 -17.31 12.53
CA SER A 70 9.33 -16.82 12.89
C SER A 70 10.38 -17.94 12.83
N GLY A 71 11.54 -17.67 12.22
CA GLY A 71 12.58 -18.68 11.95
C GLY A 71 12.29 -19.65 10.79
N ARG A 72 11.10 -19.59 10.18
CA ARG A 72 10.64 -20.50 9.10
C ARG A 72 10.20 -19.76 7.84
N LEU A 73 10.57 -18.49 7.71
CA LEU A 73 10.21 -17.66 6.55
C LEU A 73 11.07 -17.93 5.33
N ARG A 74 12.38 -18.12 5.52
CA ARG A 74 13.30 -18.45 4.43
C ARG A 74 12.93 -19.81 3.82
N GLY A 75 12.87 -19.88 2.50
CA GLY A 75 12.48 -21.06 1.75
C GLY A 75 10.96 -21.29 1.68
N ARG A 76 10.13 -20.47 2.35
CA ARG A 76 8.67 -20.57 2.23
C ARG A 76 8.25 -20.30 0.78
N PRO A 77 7.38 -21.12 0.17
CA PRO A 77 6.87 -20.85 -1.17
C PRO A 77 6.11 -19.53 -1.25
N ALA A 78 6.32 -18.76 -2.33
CA ALA A 78 5.61 -17.51 -2.56
C ALA A 78 4.10 -17.73 -2.63
N ARG A 79 3.64 -18.84 -3.24
CA ARG A 79 2.22 -19.24 -3.26
C ARG A 79 1.62 -19.34 -1.85
N ALA A 80 2.33 -19.95 -0.90
CA ALA A 80 1.85 -20.05 0.48
C ALA A 80 1.77 -18.67 1.16
N CYS A 81 2.67 -17.73 0.82
CA CYS A 81 2.57 -16.34 1.27
C CYS A 81 1.36 -15.62 0.63
N LEU A 82 1.01 -15.89 -0.62
CA LEU A 82 -0.18 -15.32 -1.26
C LEU A 82 -1.47 -15.86 -0.65
N GLU A 83 -1.52 -17.15 -0.30
CA GLU A 83 -2.65 -17.75 0.44
C GLU A 83 -2.82 -17.12 1.83
N ASP A 84 -1.70 -16.80 2.50
CA ASP A 84 -1.66 -16.14 3.81
C ASP A 84 -2.35 -14.75 3.81
N ILE A 85 -2.52 -14.11 2.66
CA ILE A 85 -3.26 -12.84 2.53
C ILE A 85 -4.70 -12.98 3.06
N PHE A 86 -5.32 -14.12 2.83
CA PHE A 86 -6.73 -14.35 3.12
C PHE A 86 -6.99 -14.90 4.53
N CYS A 87 -5.95 -15.05 5.35
CA CYS A 87 -6.12 -15.46 6.74
C CYS A 87 -6.35 -14.26 7.67
N ASP A 88 -6.80 -14.55 8.90
CA ASP A 88 -7.07 -13.52 9.93
C ASP A 88 -5.80 -13.00 10.63
N ASN A 89 -4.66 -13.66 10.42
CA ASN A 89 -3.41 -13.21 11.02
C ASN A 89 -2.81 -12.05 10.20
N ILE A 90 -2.82 -10.86 10.79
CA ILE A 90 -2.44 -9.62 10.11
C ILE A 90 -0.97 -9.61 9.65
N LEU A 91 -0.04 -10.24 10.37
CA LEU A 91 1.36 -10.32 9.97
C LEU A 91 1.60 -11.29 8.82
N ARG A 92 0.87 -12.39 8.79
CA ARG A 92 0.84 -13.32 7.64
C ARG A 92 0.29 -12.62 6.40
N ARG A 93 -0.79 -11.84 6.56
CA ARG A 93 -1.32 -10.99 5.49
C ARG A 93 -0.30 -9.95 5.02
N THR A 94 0.36 -9.28 5.95
CA THR A 94 1.43 -8.31 5.67
C THR A 94 2.54 -8.93 4.83
N LEU A 95 3.01 -10.15 5.20
CA LEU A 95 3.99 -10.90 4.43
C LEU A 95 3.50 -11.21 3.01
N GLY A 96 2.25 -11.66 2.90
CA GLY A 96 1.64 -12.00 1.63
C GLY A 96 1.53 -10.80 0.68
N ILE A 97 1.10 -9.64 1.18
CA ILE A 97 1.04 -8.41 0.39
C ILE A 97 2.44 -7.94 0.00
N ALA A 98 3.42 -8.02 0.90
CA ALA A 98 4.81 -7.70 0.56
C ALA A 98 5.34 -8.64 -0.54
N ALA A 99 5.01 -9.94 -0.50
CA ALA A 99 5.35 -10.90 -1.55
C ALA A 99 4.64 -10.59 -2.87
N LEU A 100 3.37 -10.21 -2.86
CA LEU A 100 2.64 -9.80 -4.06
C LEU A 100 3.24 -8.54 -4.70
N ASN A 101 3.65 -7.56 -3.87
CA ASN A 101 4.35 -6.37 -4.34
C ASN A 101 5.70 -6.74 -4.98
N ALA A 102 6.45 -7.69 -4.41
CA ALA A 102 7.70 -8.18 -5.00
C ALA A 102 7.47 -8.93 -6.32
N LEU A 103 6.43 -9.78 -6.40
CA LEU A 103 6.07 -10.49 -7.62
C LEU A 103 5.64 -9.53 -8.74
N SER A 104 4.96 -8.44 -8.41
CA SER A 104 4.54 -7.43 -9.39
C SER A 104 5.73 -6.84 -10.14
N MET A 105 6.88 -6.67 -9.46
CA MET A 105 8.12 -6.26 -10.12
C MET A 105 8.62 -7.29 -11.14
N ALA A 106 8.60 -8.57 -10.79
CA ALA A 106 8.98 -9.65 -11.70
C ALA A 106 8.00 -9.79 -12.89
N VAL A 107 6.71 -9.49 -12.67
CA VAL A 107 5.72 -9.40 -13.77
C VAL A 107 6.10 -8.29 -14.73
N TRP A 108 6.37 -7.08 -14.24
CA TRP A 108 6.73 -5.94 -15.10
C TRP A 108 8.02 -6.18 -15.91
N GLU A 109 9.00 -6.89 -15.35
CA GLU A 109 10.23 -7.25 -16.07
C GLU A 109 9.94 -8.20 -17.24
N LYS A 110 9.08 -9.22 -17.03
CA LYS A 110 8.74 -10.20 -18.08
C LYS A 110 7.72 -9.67 -19.08
N SER A 111 6.76 -8.87 -18.62
CA SER A 111 5.66 -8.34 -19.41
C SER A 111 5.48 -6.84 -19.11
N PRO A 112 6.28 -5.98 -19.75
CA PRO A 112 6.17 -4.54 -19.57
C PRO A 112 4.76 -4.01 -19.88
N PRO A 113 4.29 -2.99 -19.13
CA PRO A 113 2.92 -2.52 -19.24
C PRO A 113 2.65 -1.77 -20.55
N ARG A 114 1.47 -2.04 -21.13
CA ARG A 114 1.02 -1.39 -22.37
C ARG A 114 0.08 -0.23 -22.10
N ASP A 115 -0.89 -0.45 -21.21
CA ASP A 115 -2.05 0.44 -21.01
C ASP A 115 -1.86 1.48 -19.89
N TYR A 116 -0.74 1.38 -19.15
CA TYR A 116 -0.35 2.32 -18.13
C TYR A 116 1.14 2.61 -18.19
N GLU A 117 1.54 3.71 -17.56
CA GLU A 117 2.94 4.09 -17.38
C GLU A 117 3.34 3.96 -15.91
N ILE A 118 4.64 3.75 -15.69
CA ILE A 118 5.27 3.71 -14.36
C ILE A 118 6.37 4.76 -14.36
N LEU A 119 6.20 5.80 -13.55
CA LEU A 119 7.18 6.87 -13.37
C LEU A 119 7.98 6.59 -12.09
N THR A 120 9.24 6.21 -12.23
CA THR A 120 10.15 5.95 -11.10
C THR A 120 10.83 7.24 -10.64
N GLY A 121 10.99 7.41 -9.33
CA GLY A 121 11.56 8.61 -8.72
C GLY A 121 10.56 9.78 -8.62
N ALA A 122 9.28 9.55 -8.94
CA ALA A 122 8.22 10.55 -8.87
C ALA A 122 7.38 10.37 -7.59
N ASP A 123 6.91 11.49 -7.03
CA ASP A 123 5.98 11.49 -5.89
C ASP A 123 4.55 11.71 -6.39
N ALA A 124 3.64 10.78 -6.07
CA ALA A 124 2.25 10.86 -6.51
C ALA A 124 1.53 12.13 -6.03
N PHE A 125 1.97 12.71 -4.91
CA PHE A 125 1.39 13.97 -4.44
C PHE A 125 1.79 15.16 -5.32
N ASP A 126 2.95 15.13 -5.97
CA ASP A 126 3.41 16.21 -6.85
C ASP A 126 2.65 16.22 -8.17
N GLU A 127 2.13 15.07 -8.61
CA GLU A 127 1.29 14.92 -9.81
C GLU A 127 -0.13 15.48 -9.63
N LEU A 128 -0.55 15.79 -8.40
CA LEU A 128 -1.87 16.32 -8.09
C LEU A 128 -1.84 17.83 -7.90
N ASP A 129 -2.54 18.55 -8.78
CA ASP A 129 -2.87 19.97 -8.56
C ASP A 129 -4.13 20.09 -7.70
N VAL A 130 -3.94 20.16 -6.38
CA VAL A 130 -5.04 20.16 -5.39
C VAL A 130 -5.99 21.35 -5.54
N THR A 131 -5.59 22.42 -6.25
CA THR A 131 -6.42 23.62 -6.44
C THR A 131 -7.56 23.42 -7.45
N ARG A 132 -7.53 22.32 -8.22
CA ARG A 132 -8.53 22.00 -9.25
C ARG A 132 -9.77 21.29 -8.70
N TYR A 133 -9.70 20.81 -7.46
CA TYR A 133 -10.75 20.00 -6.84
C TYR A 133 -11.52 20.85 -5.84
N ARG A 134 -12.87 20.82 -5.90
CA ARG A 134 -13.68 21.61 -4.98
C ARG A 134 -13.71 20.99 -3.60
N LYS A 135 -13.75 19.66 -3.51
CA LYS A 135 -13.78 18.91 -2.25
C LYS A 135 -12.80 17.75 -2.29
N THR A 136 -11.93 17.66 -1.29
CA THR A 136 -10.96 16.56 -1.15
C THR A 136 -11.26 15.72 0.09
N VAL A 137 -11.11 14.40 0.00
CA VAL A 137 -11.09 13.52 1.17
C VAL A 137 -9.76 12.79 1.22
N VAL A 138 -9.11 12.81 2.38
CA VAL A 138 -7.87 12.08 2.65
C VAL A 138 -8.17 10.95 3.64
N VAL A 139 -7.87 9.72 3.28
CA VAL A 139 -7.95 8.56 4.17
C VAL A 139 -6.54 8.17 4.61
N GLY A 140 -6.27 8.35 5.89
CA GLY A 140 -4.99 8.16 6.56
C GLY A 140 -4.27 9.47 6.88
N ALA A 141 -3.41 9.45 7.89
CA ALA A 141 -2.54 10.56 8.28
C ALA A 141 -1.39 10.80 7.28
N LEU A 142 -1.73 11.29 6.09
CA LEU A 142 -0.79 11.57 4.99
C LEU A 142 -0.23 12.99 5.10
N ALA A 143 0.66 13.21 6.08
CA ALA A 143 1.16 14.54 6.44
C ALA A 143 1.65 15.43 5.27
N PRO A 144 2.32 14.92 4.22
CA PRO A 144 2.69 15.74 3.06
C PRO A 144 1.47 16.27 2.29
N MET A 145 0.46 15.44 2.05
CA MET A 145 -0.79 15.83 1.37
C MET A 145 -1.60 16.80 2.24
N LEU A 146 -1.74 16.53 3.54
CA LEU A 146 -2.43 17.44 4.47
C LEU A 146 -1.77 18.83 4.50
N LYS A 147 -0.44 18.88 4.53
CA LYS A 147 0.31 20.14 4.46
C LYS A 147 0.03 20.88 3.14
N LYS A 148 -0.03 20.15 2.02
CA LYS A 148 -0.32 20.71 0.68
C LYS A 148 -1.74 21.30 0.61
N LEU A 149 -2.74 20.58 1.12
CA LEU A 149 -4.14 21.02 1.15
C LEU A 149 -4.34 22.26 2.04
N ILE A 150 -3.78 22.25 3.26
CA ILE A 150 -3.85 23.39 4.18
C ILE A 150 -3.18 24.63 3.57
N ALA A 151 -2.01 24.47 2.95
CA ALA A 151 -1.31 25.59 2.30
C ALA A 151 -2.09 26.18 1.12
N ALA A 152 -2.86 25.35 0.42
CA ALA A 152 -3.72 25.79 -0.68
C ALA A 152 -5.07 26.38 -0.22
N GLY A 153 -5.39 26.33 1.08
CA GLY A 153 -6.71 26.72 1.58
C GLY A 153 -7.84 25.85 1.01
N ALA A 154 -7.55 24.59 0.69
CA ALA A 154 -8.51 23.66 0.09
C ALA A 154 -9.62 23.27 1.08
N ASP A 155 -10.81 22.97 0.55
CA ASP A 155 -11.87 22.33 1.32
C ASP A 155 -11.63 20.81 1.36
N PHE A 156 -11.33 20.29 2.55
CA PHE A 156 -11.04 18.87 2.71
C PHE A 156 -11.42 18.30 4.08
N HIS A 157 -11.59 16.98 4.10
CA HIS A 157 -11.64 16.18 5.32
C HIS A 157 -10.51 15.16 5.37
N VAL A 158 -10.03 14.85 6.57
CA VAL A 158 -9.10 13.73 6.82
C VAL A 158 -9.76 12.69 7.72
N MET A 159 -9.74 11.43 7.29
CA MET A 159 -10.20 10.28 8.05
C MET A 159 -9.04 9.45 8.51
N GLU A 160 -8.92 9.25 9.81
CA GLU A 160 -7.82 8.47 10.40
C GLU A 160 -8.35 7.69 11.59
N GLN A 161 -7.97 6.41 11.70
CA GLN A 161 -8.42 5.54 12.78
C GLN A 161 -7.83 5.96 14.13
N ASP A 162 -6.59 6.47 14.13
CA ASP A 162 -5.93 6.99 15.32
C ASP A 162 -5.69 8.50 15.21
N PRO A 163 -6.63 9.35 15.69
CA PRO A 163 -6.53 10.80 15.58
C PRO A 163 -5.30 11.38 16.30
N ARG A 164 -4.65 10.62 17.21
CA ARG A 164 -3.40 11.06 17.85
C ARG A 164 -2.23 11.19 16.87
N THR A 165 -2.36 10.65 15.66
CA THR A 165 -1.37 10.82 14.59
C THR A 165 -1.49 12.15 13.86
N LEU A 166 -2.62 12.86 14.02
CA LEU A 166 -2.86 14.17 13.43
C LEU A 166 -2.29 15.27 14.32
N LYS A 167 -1.81 16.34 13.68
CA LYS A 167 -1.34 17.54 14.38
C LYS A 167 -2.53 18.43 14.74
N GLU A 168 -2.35 19.31 15.71
CA GLU A 168 -3.38 20.27 16.15
C GLU A 168 -3.98 21.07 14.98
N ARG A 169 -3.15 21.53 14.04
CA ARG A 169 -3.60 22.25 12.83
C ARG A 169 -4.39 21.39 11.82
N GLU A 170 -4.31 20.06 11.91
CA GLU A 170 -5.00 19.11 11.04
C GLU A 170 -6.35 18.67 11.66
N MET A 171 -6.50 18.79 12.98
CA MET A 171 -7.72 18.41 13.71
C MET A 171 -9.01 19.11 13.27
N PRO A 172 -9.02 20.39 12.86
CA PRO A 172 -10.24 21.02 12.33
C PRO A 172 -10.85 20.30 11.11
N TYR A 173 -10.04 19.53 10.39
CA TYR A 173 -10.45 18.79 9.19
C TYR A 173 -10.76 17.32 9.47
N TYR A 174 -10.53 16.86 10.71
CA TYR A 174 -10.70 15.46 11.08
C TYR A 174 -12.16 15.02 11.05
N LEU A 175 -12.40 13.85 10.45
CA LEU A 175 -13.66 13.16 10.49
C LEU A 175 -13.43 11.68 10.88
N PRO A 176 -14.19 11.12 11.83
CA PRO A 176 -14.14 9.69 12.10
C PRO A 176 -14.40 8.85 10.83
N PRO A 177 -13.66 7.75 10.58
CA PRO A 177 -13.84 6.92 9.40
C PRO A 177 -15.27 6.37 9.20
N GLU A 178 -16.02 6.19 10.28
CA GLU A 178 -17.42 5.71 10.26
C GLU A 178 -18.36 6.68 9.53
N ARG A 179 -17.95 7.94 9.40
CA ARG A 179 -18.70 9.01 8.71
C ARG A 179 -18.28 9.16 7.25
N ALA A 180 -17.55 8.19 6.68
CA ALA A 180 -17.10 8.25 5.29
C ALA A 180 -18.23 8.51 4.28
N ALA A 181 -19.42 7.94 4.52
CA ALA A 181 -20.59 8.11 3.67
C ALA A 181 -21.11 9.57 3.62
N GLU A 182 -20.69 10.44 4.54
CA GLU A 182 -21.11 11.85 4.58
C GLU A 182 -20.30 12.76 3.64
N CYS A 183 -19.10 12.34 3.20
CA CYS A 183 -18.25 13.21 2.40
C CYS A 183 -17.51 12.53 1.24
N VAL A 184 -17.27 11.22 1.26
CA VAL A 184 -16.68 10.49 0.13
C VAL A 184 -17.53 10.60 -1.15
N PRO A 185 -18.88 10.52 -1.10
CA PRO A 185 -19.71 10.65 -2.31
C PRO A 185 -19.65 12.01 -3.00
N ASP A 186 -19.15 13.05 -2.32
CA ASP A 186 -19.03 14.40 -2.88
C ASP A 186 -17.58 14.76 -3.25
N ALA A 187 -16.60 13.93 -2.90
CA ALA A 187 -15.19 14.24 -3.09
C ALA A 187 -14.81 14.19 -4.58
N ASP A 188 -14.22 15.28 -5.09
CA ASP A 188 -13.65 15.31 -6.44
C ASP A 188 -12.26 14.67 -6.47
N LEU A 189 -11.55 14.72 -5.33
CA LEU A 189 -10.26 14.08 -5.10
C LEU A 189 -10.35 13.19 -3.85
N LEU A 190 -10.01 11.92 -4.01
CA LEU A 190 -9.94 10.95 -2.92
C LEU A 190 -8.50 10.41 -2.82
N VAL A 191 -7.80 10.75 -1.75
CA VAL A 191 -6.41 10.31 -1.49
C VAL A 191 -6.42 9.26 -0.39
N ILE A 192 -6.12 8.01 -0.72
CA ILE A 192 -6.28 6.85 0.17
C ILE A 192 -4.92 6.23 0.48
N THR A 193 -4.62 6.01 1.76
CA THR A 193 -3.46 5.21 2.16
C THR A 193 -3.58 3.75 1.70
N GLY A 194 -2.48 3.17 1.23
CA GLY A 194 -2.39 1.76 0.85
C GLY A 194 -2.61 0.80 2.03
N VAL A 195 -2.57 1.28 3.27
CA VAL A 195 -2.93 0.47 4.47
C VAL A 195 -4.38 -0.02 4.39
N THR A 196 -5.25 0.69 3.67
CA THR A 196 -6.65 0.26 3.43
C THR A 196 -6.75 -1.07 2.67
N ILE A 197 -5.71 -1.49 1.95
CA ILE A 197 -5.60 -2.81 1.33
C ILE A 197 -5.37 -3.90 2.40
N LEU A 198 -4.52 -3.61 3.39
CA LEU A 198 -4.12 -4.54 4.44
C LEU A 198 -5.26 -4.81 5.42
N ASN A 199 -5.93 -3.76 5.88
CA ASN A 199 -7.07 -3.86 6.80
C ASN A 199 -8.42 -4.03 6.08
N ASP A 200 -8.41 -4.16 4.75
CA ASP A 200 -9.57 -4.50 3.91
C ASP A 200 -10.73 -3.48 3.97
N THR A 201 -10.38 -2.20 4.06
CA THR A 201 -11.33 -1.08 4.02
C THR A 201 -11.41 -0.39 2.66
N LEU A 202 -10.43 -0.63 1.76
CA LEU A 202 -10.37 -0.01 0.43
C LEU A 202 -11.65 -0.27 -0.40
N PRO A 203 -12.20 -1.50 -0.48
CA PRO A 203 -13.38 -1.75 -1.30
C PRO A 203 -14.59 -0.88 -0.95
N GLY A 204 -14.89 -0.72 0.34
CA GLY A 204 -16.02 0.10 0.78
C GLY A 204 -15.83 1.59 0.49
N LEU A 205 -14.59 2.09 0.57
CA LEU A 205 -14.27 3.47 0.19
C LEU A 205 -14.48 3.72 -1.30
N LEU A 206 -14.06 2.77 -2.15
CA LEU A 206 -14.23 2.88 -3.61
C LEU A 206 -15.69 2.78 -4.04
N GLU A 207 -16.54 2.05 -3.31
CA GLU A 207 -17.99 2.00 -3.56
C GLU A 207 -18.70 3.32 -3.30
N LEU A 208 -18.21 4.09 -2.31
CA LEU A 208 -18.75 5.40 -1.98
C LEU A 208 -18.21 6.50 -2.89
N ALA A 209 -17.12 6.25 -3.63
CA ALA A 209 -16.44 7.27 -4.39
C ALA A 209 -17.34 7.86 -5.47
N LYS A 210 -17.32 9.18 -5.58
CA LYS A 210 -18.03 9.93 -6.61
C LYS A 210 -17.61 9.43 -8.01
N PRO A 211 -18.56 9.11 -8.91
CA PRO A 211 -18.23 8.78 -10.29
C PRO A 211 -17.41 9.88 -10.97
N GLY A 212 -16.26 9.52 -11.55
CA GLY A 212 -15.35 10.45 -12.20
C GLY A 212 -14.43 11.24 -11.26
N ALA A 213 -14.40 10.94 -9.96
CA ALA A 213 -13.40 11.49 -9.05
C ALA A 213 -11.97 11.06 -9.44
N GLU A 214 -11.00 11.93 -9.15
CA GLU A 214 -9.59 11.54 -9.13
C GLU A 214 -9.34 10.74 -7.86
N ILE A 215 -8.82 9.52 -7.98
CA ILE A 215 -8.62 8.60 -6.86
C ILE A 215 -7.16 8.12 -6.86
N LEU A 216 -6.41 8.58 -5.85
CA LEU A 216 -5.04 8.16 -5.59
C LEU A 216 -5.02 7.14 -4.44
N VAL A 217 -4.52 5.93 -4.69
CA VAL A 217 -4.14 5.00 -3.60
C VAL A 217 -2.62 4.99 -3.46
N THR A 218 -2.10 5.35 -2.28
CA THR A 218 -0.67 5.65 -2.10
C THR A 218 -0.05 5.02 -0.86
N GLY A 219 1.20 4.64 -0.97
CA GLY A 219 2.02 4.09 0.11
C GLY A 219 2.62 2.73 -0.27
N PRO A 220 3.61 2.23 0.50
CA PRO A 220 4.39 1.06 0.10
C PRO A 220 3.56 -0.22 -0.04
N THR A 221 2.44 -0.32 0.68
CA THR A 221 1.48 -1.43 0.56
C THR A 221 0.79 -1.47 -0.81
N ALA A 222 0.65 -0.35 -1.51
CA ALA A 222 -0.01 -0.21 -2.80
C ALA A 222 0.99 -0.24 -3.98
N SER A 223 1.89 -1.22 -3.99
CA SER A 223 2.98 -1.34 -4.99
C SER A 223 2.81 -2.51 -5.96
N MET A 224 1.63 -3.13 -5.98
CA MET A 224 1.32 -4.26 -6.87
C MET A 224 0.77 -3.80 -8.23
N LEU A 225 0.48 -4.76 -9.11
CA LEU A 225 -0.16 -4.51 -10.40
C LEU A 225 -1.44 -3.65 -10.26
N PRO A 226 -1.60 -2.62 -11.11
CA PRO A 226 -2.64 -1.60 -10.91
C PRO A 226 -4.00 -1.99 -11.48
N ASP A 227 -4.08 -3.02 -12.32
CA ASP A 227 -5.26 -3.31 -13.14
C ASP A 227 -6.51 -3.53 -12.29
N ALA A 228 -6.39 -4.27 -11.19
CA ALA A 228 -7.48 -4.51 -10.26
C ALA A 228 -7.99 -3.23 -9.57
N PHE A 229 -7.10 -2.26 -9.33
CA PHE A 229 -7.44 -0.95 -8.77
C PHE A 229 -8.14 -0.09 -9.81
N PHE A 230 -7.58 -0.03 -11.02
CA PHE A 230 -8.13 0.76 -12.11
C PHE A 230 -9.50 0.25 -12.59
N ALA A 231 -9.76 -1.06 -12.49
CA ALA A 231 -11.09 -1.64 -12.75
C ALA A 231 -12.15 -1.17 -11.74
N ARG A 232 -11.74 -0.58 -10.62
CA ARG A 232 -12.58 -0.11 -9.51
C ARG A 232 -12.51 1.41 -9.33
N GLY A 233 -12.17 2.13 -10.39
CA GLY A 233 -12.21 3.59 -10.43
C GLY A 233 -10.97 4.31 -9.89
N VAL A 234 -9.97 3.58 -9.36
CA VAL A 234 -8.68 4.20 -9.01
C VAL A 234 -8.06 4.80 -10.27
N THR A 235 -7.58 6.04 -10.19
CA THR A 235 -6.97 6.75 -11.34
C THR A 235 -5.46 6.72 -11.28
N MET A 236 -4.89 6.66 -10.07
CA MET A 236 -3.45 6.69 -9.84
C MET A 236 -3.05 5.82 -8.63
N LEU A 237 -1.90 5.14 -8.75
CA LEU A 237 -1.21 4.53 -7.61
C LEU A 237 0.10 5.26 -7.32
N GLY A 238 0.36 5.52 -6.03
CA GLY A 238 1.64 5.98 -5.51
C GLY A 238 2.36 4.84 -4.79
N GLY A 239 3.16 4.07 -5.49
CA GLY A 239 3.83 2.88 -4.95
C GLY A 239 5.28 3.13 -4.54
N ILE A 240 5.94 2.05 -4.10
CA ILE A 240 7.38 2.00 -3.85
C ILE A 240 8.00 0.80 -4.57
N GLN A 241 9.02 1.07 -5.38
CA GLN A 241 9.83 0.04 -6.03
C GLN A 241 11.10 -0.21 -5.22
N VAL A 242 11.28 -1.44 -4.72
CA VAL A 242 12.51 -1.84 -4.03
C VAL A 242 13.62 -2.05 -5.05
N THR A 243 14.73 -1.32 -4.91
CA THR A 243 15.88 -1.39 -5.84
C THR A 243 17.07 -2.15 -5.28
N LYS A 244 17.23 -2.20 -3.95
CA LYS A 244 18.28 -2.95 -3.26
C LYS A 244 17.70 -3.71 -2.08
N PRO A 245 17.06 -4.88 -2.32
CA PRO A 245 16.31 -5.60 -1.28
C PRO A 245 17.13 -5.94 -0.04
N ASP A 246 18.38 -6.40 -0.19
CA ASP A 246 19.20 -6.78 0.96
C ASP A 246 19.49 -5.59 1.89
N ALA A 247 20.00 -4.49 1.33
CA ALA A 247 20.28 -3.27 2.09
C ALA A 247 19.01 -2.66 2.69
N LEU A 248 17.88 -2.77 2.00
CA LEU A 248 16.60 -2.30 2.53
C LEU A 248 16.16 -3.14 3.74
N LEU A 249 16.27 -4.47 3.65
CA LEU A 249 15.86 -5.37 4.73
C LEU A 249 16.74 -5.23 5.98
N ASP A 250 18.01 -4.89 5.82
CA ASP A 250 18.90 -4.54 6.94
C ASP A 250 18.38 -3.29 7.67
N ILE A 251 18.09 -2.21 6.92
CA ILE A 251 17.50 -0.97 7.47
C ILE A 251 16.17 -1.25 8.18
N ILE A 252 15.29 -2.08 7.60
CA ILE A 252 14.02 -2.47 8.24
C ILE A 252 14.28 -3.19 9.57
N SER A 253 15.25 -4.09 9.60
CA SER A 253 15.60 -4.87 10.80
C SER A 253 16.18 -4.00 11.91
N GLU A 254 16.75 -2.84 11.56
CA GLU A 254 17.23 -1.82 12.50
C GLU A 254 16.13 -0.84 12.97
N GLY A 255 14.88 -1.07 12.59
CA GLY A 255 13.76 -0.18 12.94
C GLY A 255 13.61 1.03 12.02
N GLY A 256 14.27 1.01 10.86
CA GLY A 256 14.23 2.07 9.88
C GLY A 256 12.82 2.31 9.30
N SER A 257 12.67 3.49 8.72
CA SER A 257 11.46 4.00 8.09
C SER A 257 11.74 4.54 6.69
N GLY A 258 10.71 5.01 5.98
CA GLY A 258 10.86 5.51 4.61
C GLY A 258 11.92 6.61 4.46
N TYR A 259 12.13 7.44 5.48
CA TYR A 259 13.19 8.46 5.49
C TYR A 259 14.61 7.89 5.35
N HIS A 260 14.81 6.62 5.71
CA HIS A 260 16.11 5.97 5.70
C HIS A 260 16.43 5.34 4.34
N PHE A 261 15.42 4.84 3.62
CA PHE A 261 15.61 4.04 2.40
C PHE A 261 15.06 4.63 1.09
N PHE A 262 14.14 5.61 1.13
CA PHE A 262 13.65 6.26 -0.09
C PHE A 262 14.77 7.03 -0.80
N GLY A 263 14.86 6.88 -2.13
CA GLY A 263 15.92 7.45 -2.98
C GLY A 263 17.28 6.77 -2.81
N LYS A 264 17.35 5.62 -2.13
CA LYS A 264 18.60 4.88 -1.85
C LYS A 264 18.51 3.40 -2.21
N SER A 265 17.60 2.70 -1.53
CA SER A 265 17.34 1.26 -1.69
C SER A 265 15.89 0.96 -2.06
N ALA A 266 15.04 2.00 -2.14
CA ALA A 266 13.77 1.98 -2.83
C ALA A 266 13.45 3.35 -3.45
N GLU A 267 12.73 3.34 -4.58
CA GLU A 267 12.26 4.53 -5.28
C GLU A 267 10.75 4.68 -5.14
N ARG A 268 10.27 5.92 -5.10
CA ARG A 268 8.83 6.19 -5.24
C ARG A 268 8.42 5.94 -6.68
N THR A 269 7.20 5.44 -6.85
CA THR A 269 6.64 5.23 -8.19
C THR A 269 5.26 5.86 -8.29
N VAL A 270 4.97 6.42 -9.47
CA VAL A 270 3.62 6.79 -9.87
C VAL A 270 3.17 5.87 -10.99
N ILE A 271 2.00 5.27 -10.83
CA ILE A 271 1.40 4.41 -11.86
C ILE A 271 0.05 5.01 -12.23
N ARG A 272 -0.14 5.31 -13.52
CA ARG A 272 -1.41 5.83 -14.05
C ARG A 272 -1.67 5.30 -15.45
N ARG A 273 -2.94 5.23 -15.85
CA ARG A 273 -3.30 4.88 -17.23
C ARG A 273 -2.66 5.87 -18.20
N LYS A 274 -2.20 5.38 -19.35
CA LYS A 274 -1.81 6.27 -20.45
C LYS A 274 -3.07 6.98 -20.94
N ALA A 275 -2.96 8.29 -21.18
CA ALA A 275 -4.02 8.99 -21.90
C ALA A 275 -4.21 8.30 -23.25
N VAL A 276 -5.44 7.96 -23.59
CA VAL A 276 -5.77 7.52 -24.96
C VAL A 276 -5.62 8.77 -25.82
N LEU A 277 -4.59 8.78 -26.67
CA LEU A 277 -4.38 9.81 -27.70
C LEU A 277 -5.45 9.73 -28.78
#